data_AF-A0A969HRM8-F1
#
_entry.id   AF-A0A969HRM8-F1
#
_cell.length_a   1.000
_cell.length_b   1.000
_cell.length_c   1.000
_cell.angle_alpha   90.00
_cell.angle_beta   90.00
_cell.angle_gamma   90.00
#
_symmetry.space_group_name_H-M   'P 1'
#
loop_
_entity.id
_entity.type
_entity.pdbx_description
1 polymer ?
#
loop_
_entity_poly.entity_id
_entity_poly.type
_entity_poly.pdbx_seq_one_letter_code
_entity_poly.pdbx_strand_id
1 'polypeptide(L)'
;MVPAAFVIIDALPLSPNGKLDRRALPEPDAALLERDRPYLAPRTPVEVMIARIWGDVLGVERVGIDDGFFALGGHSLRATQIVARLREAFAVDIPLRLMFEDVTVARLAEAIETLQWMACRPSEAVADPATSEKVRSR
;
A
#
# COMPACT_ATOMS: atom_id res chain seq x y z
N MET A 1 -15.87 -1.38 1.27
CA MET A 1 -15.70 -2.48 2.24
C MET A 1 -15.61 -3.76 1.42
N VAL A 2 -14.43 -4.41 1.40
CA VAL A 2 -14.18 -5.64 0.63
C VAL A 2 -13.89 -6.76 1.64
N PRO A 3 -14.54 -7.93 1.55
CA PRO A 3 -14.29 -9.05 2.46
C PRO A 3 -12.88 -9.64 2.30
N ALA A 4 -12.28 -10.07 3.41
CA ALA A 4 -10.94 -10.68 3.40
C ALA A 4 -10.96 -12.16 2.95
N ALA A 5 -12.10 -12.84 3.03
CA ALA A 5 -12.25 -14.23 2.61
C ALA A 5 -13.70 -14.51 2.16
N PHE A 6 -13.83 -15.49 1.26
CA PHE A 6 -15.10 -16.05 0.83
C PHE A 6 -15.08 -17.56 1.08
N VAL A 7 -16.09 -18.07 1.78
CA VAL A 7 -16.26 -19.51 2.05
C VAL A 7 -17.52 -19.97 1.34
N ILE A 8 -17.38 -20.94 0.44
CA ILE A 8 -18.52 -21.54 -0.27
C ILE A 8 -19.12 -22.62 0.63
N ILE A 9 -20.42 -22.54 0.87
CA ILE A 9 -21.20 -23.52 1.61
C ILE A 9 -22.42 -23.91 0.79
N ASP A 10 -22.81 -25.18 0.86
CA ASP A 10 -23.94 -25.70 0.09
C ASP A 10 -25.29 -25.20 0.63
N ALA A 11 -25.38 -24.99 1.94
CA ALA A 11 -26.59 -24.51 2.60
C ALA A 11 -26.24 -23.62 3.80
N LEU A 12 -27.07 -22.59 4.04
CA LEU A 12 -26.94 -21.74 5.21
C LEU A 12 -27.40 -22.49 6.47
N PRO A 13 -26.58 -22.55 7.53
CA PRO A 13 -27.01 -23.17 8.79
C PRO A 13 -28.11 -22.34 9.42
N LEU A 14 -29.24 -22.98 9.73
CA LEU A 14 -30.38 -22.34 10.38
C LEU A 14 -30.55 -22.89 11.80
N SER A 15 -30.82 -21.99 12.74
CA SER A 15 -31.32 -22.31 14.08
C SER A 15 -32.69 -23.02 14.01
N PRO A 16 -33.14 -23.66 15.11
CA PRO A 16 -34.47 -24.31 15.15
C PRO A 16 -35.64 -23.38 14.82
N ASN A 17 -35.48 -22.07 15.01
CA ASN A 17 -36.48 -21.05 14.67
C ASN A 17 -36.35 -20.52 13.22
N GLY A 18 -35.56 -21.18 12.36
CA GLY A 18 -35.39 -20.81 10.95
C GLY A 18 -34.52 -19.57 10.70
N LYS A 19 -33.84 -19.02 11.73
CA LYS A 19 -32.90 -17.90 11.57
C LYS A 19 -31.49 -18.40 11.31
N LEU A 20 -30.68 -17.65 10.56
CA LEU A 20 -29.25 -17.92 10.36
C LEU A 20 -28.52 -18.13 11.69
N ASP A 21 -27.90 -19.30 11.85
CA ASP A 21 -27.00 -19.59 12.95
C ASP A 21 -25.57 -19.19 12.59
N ARG A 22 -25.18 -17.99 13.00
CA ARG A 22 -23.83 -17.45 12.75
C ARG A 22 -22.71 -18.25 13.41
N ARG A 23 -23.00 -18.99 14.48
CA ARG A 23 -21.99 -19.77 15.22
C ARG A 23 -21.69 -21.09 14.52
N ALA A 24 -22.62 -21.56 13.69
CA ALA A 24 -22.47 -22.76 12.88
C ALA A 24 -21.90 -22.47 11.48
N LEU A 25 -21.59 -21.20 11.15
CA LEU A 25 -20.87 -20.89 9.92
C LEU A 25 -19.45 -21.45 10.00
N PRO A 26 -18.96 -22.16 8.96
CA PRO A 26 -17.59 -22.64 8.94
C PRO A 26 -16.63 -21.46 8.97
N GLU A 27 -15.57 -21.60 9.76
CA GLU A 27 -14.50 -20.62 9.81
C GLU A 27 -13.70 -20.66 8.49
N PRO A 28 -13.31 -19.49 7.94
CA PRO A 28 -12.37 -19.46 6.83
C PRO A 28 -11.08 -20.14 7.24
N ASP A 29 -10.56 -21.03 6.39
CA ASP A 29 -9.30 -21.72 6.67
C ASP A 29 -8.14 -20.71 6.65
N ALA A 30 -7.71 -20.28 7.84
CA ALA A 30 -6.60 -19.36 8.03
C ALA A 30 -5.29 -19.93 7.47
N ALA A 31 -5.11 -21.25 7.49
CA ALA A 31 -3.91 -21.88 6.97
C ALA A 31 -3.89 -21.86 5.42
N LEU A 32 -5.04 -21.93 4.74
CA LEU A 32 -5.11 -21.69 3.30
C LEU A 32 -4.84 -20.22 2.95
N LEU A 33 -5.31 -19.29 3.78
CA LEU A 33 -5.04 -17.85 3.60
C LEU A 33 -3.54 -17.50 3.77
N GLU A 34 -2.82 -18.23 4.63
CA GLU A 34 -1.39 -18.03 4.89
C GLU A 34 -0.45 -18.87 3.98
N ARG A 35 -0.86 -20.07 3.56
CA ARG A 35 0.01 -21.01 2.80
C ARG A 35 0.32 -20.59 1.38
N ASP A 36 -0.52 -19.78 0.73
CA ASP A 36 -0.37 -19.48 -0.69
C ASP A 36 0.62 -18.35 -1.01
N ARG A 37 1.22 -17.69 -0.01
CA ARG A 37 2.25 -16.67 -0.27
C ARG A 37 3.60 -17.00 0.37
N PRO A 38 4.64 -17.31 -0.44
CA PRO A 38 5.98 -17.45 0.08
C PRO A 38 6.46 -16.11 0.64
N TYR A 39 6.99 -16.13 1.86
CA TYR A 39 7.65 -14.97 2.43
C TYR A 39 8.86 -14.57 1.57
N LEU A 40 8.86 -13.34 1.08
CA LEU A 40 9.97 -12.75 0.33
C LEU A 40 10.54 -11.57 1.11
N ALA A 41 11.79 -11.69 1.53
CA ALA A 41 12.45 -10.65 2.32
C ALA A 41 12.67 -9.36 1.50
N PRO A 42 12.60 -8.17 2.16
CA PRO A 42 13.04 -6.90 1.59
C PRO A 42 14.44 -6.98 1.00
N ARG A 43 14.60 -6.46 -0.22
CA ARG A 43 15.81 -6.53 -1.04
C ARG A 43 16.52 -5.17 -1.10
N THR A 44 15.76 -4.07 -1.10
CA THR A 44 16.32 -2.71 -1.20
C THR A 44 16.27 -1.96 0.13
N PRO A 45 17.11 -0.92 0.34
CA PRO A 45 17.04 -0.09 1.54
C PRO A 45 15.68 0.59 1.73
N VAL A 46 15.03 0.97 0.64
CA VAL A 46 13.68 1.57 0.65
C VAL A 46 12.65 0.55 1.14
N GLU A 47 12.67 -0.67 0.59
CA GLU A 47 11.79 -1.77 1.02
C GLU A 47 12.01 -2.12 2.50
N VAL A 48 13.27 -2.19 2.96
CA VAL A 48 13.60 -2.49 4.37
C VAL A 48 13.00 -1.44 5.30
N MET A 49 13.11 -0.16 4.95
CA MET A 49 12.55 0.93 5.74
C MET A 49 11.02 0.87 5.78
N ILE A 50 10.39 0.62 4.64
CA ILE A 50 8.92 0.50 4.55
C ILE A 50 8.44 -0.70 5.38
N ALA A 51 9.06 -1.87 5.21
CA ALA A 51 8.72 -3.08 5.94
C ALA A 51 8.84 -2.89 7.46
N ARG A 52 9.87 -2.16 7.92
CA ARG A 52 10.04 -1.81 9.33
C ARG A 52 8.92 -0.90 9.83
N ILE A 53 8.61 0.18 9.12
CA ILE A 53 7.53 1.11 9.49
C ILE A 53 6.19 0.37 9.56
N TRP A 54 5.94 -0.54 8.62
CA TRP A 54 4.74 -1.37 8.61
C TRP A 54 4.72 -2.31 9.82
N GLY A 55 5.80 -3.03 10.10
CA GLY A 55 5.90 -3.91 11.28
C GLY A 55 5.61 -3.16 12.59
N ASP A 56 6.19 -1.96 12.75
CA ASP A 56 6.01 -1.12 13.94
C ASP A 56 4.55 -0.64 14.13
N VAL A 57 3.83 -0.35 13.03
CA VAL A 57 2.44 0.17 13.10
C VAL A 57 1.42 -0.97 13.15
N LEU A 58 1.66 -2.06 12.43
CA LEU A 58 0.74 -3.19 12.33
C LEU A 58 0.89 -4.16 13.50
N GLY A 59 2.04 -4.18 14.16
CA GLY A 59 2.39 -5.12 15.23
C GLY A 59 2.79 -6.49 14.70
N VAL A 60 3.44 -6.53 13.54
CA VAL A 60 3.84 -7.77 12.83
C VAL A 60 5.35 -7.89 12.85
N GLU A 61 5.88 -9.06 13.22
CA GLU A 61 7.32 -9.29 13.36
C GLU A 61 8.06 -9.31 12.01
N ARG A 62 7.42 -9.84 10.96
CA ARG A 62 8.00 -9.95 9.61
C ARG A 62 7.01 -9.48 8.55
N VAL A 63 7.46 -8.55 7.72
CA VAL A 63 6.73 -8.05 6.55
C VAL A 63 7.56 -8.37 5.30
N GLY A 64 6.96 -9.12 4.38
CA GLY A 64 7.52 -9.45 3.08
C GLY A 64 7.23 -8.40 2.01
N ILE A 65 7.96 -8.45 0.90
CA ILE A 65 7.85 -7.45 -0.18
C ILE A 65 6.49 -7.47 -0.90
N ASP A 66 5.85 -8.63 -0.95
CA ASP A 66 4.56 -8.87 -1.60
C ASP A 66 3.39 -8.83 -0.62
N ASP A 67 3.65 -8.60 0.67
CA ASP A 67 2.58 -8.52 1.65
C ASP A 67 1.76 -7.26 1.43
N GLY A 68 0.45 -7.44 1.30
CA GLY A 68 -0.49 -6.35 1.13
C GLY A 68 -0.82 -5.71 2.49
N PHE A 69 -0.90 -4.38 2.52
CA PHE A 69 -1.20 -3.63 3.74
C PHE A 69 -2.48 -4.11 4.44
N PHE A 70 -3.58 -4.34 3.69
CA PHE A 70 -4.85 -4.78 4.25
C PHE A 70 -4.84 -6.25 4.68
N ALA A 71 -4.06 -7.09 4.00
CA ALA A 71 -3.89 -8.50 4.35
C ALA A 71 -3.22 -8.66 5.72
N LEU A 72 -2.29 -7.76 6.06
CA LEU A 72 -1.62 -7.70 7.36
C LEU A 72 -2.45 -7.02 8.48
N GLY A 73 -3.75 -6.81 8.26
CA GLY A 73 -4.62 -6.14 9.24
C GLY A 73 -4.50 -4.60 9.23
N GLY A 74 -4.10 -4.03 8.11
CA GLY A 74 -4.13 -2.59 7.87
C GLY A 74 -5.56 -2.04 7.74
N HIS A 75 -5.77 -0.82 8.24
CA HIS A 75 -7.02 -0.07 8.09
C HIS A 75 -6.73 1.44 8.04
N SER A 76 -7.75 2.26 7.80
CA SER A 76 -7.59 3.68 7.48
C SER A 76 -6.73 4.47 8.49
N LEU A 77 -6.94 4.28 9.79
CA LEU A 77 -6.15 4.95 10.82
C LEU A 77 -4.66 4.54 10.78
N ARG A 78 -4.37 3.25 10.61
CA ARG A 78 -3.00 2.73 10.46
C ARG A 78 -2.37 3.23 9.16
N ALA A 79 -3.15 3.34 8.07
CA ALA A 79 -2.68 3.87 6.80
C ALA A 79 -2.22 5.33 6.95
N THR A 80 -3.02 6.17 7.62
CA THR A 80 -2.66 7.56 7.90
C THR A 80 -1.38 7.66 8.73
N GLN A 81 -1.22 6.82 9.75
CA GLN A 81 0.00 6.77 10.58
C GLN A 81 1.23 6.36 9.78
N ILE A 82 1.12 5.34 8.93
CA ILE A 82 2.21 4.89 8.07
C ILE A 82 2.60 5.99 7.08
N VAL A 83 1.63 6.61 6.41
CA VAL A 83 1.90 7.68 5.45
C VAL A 83 2.61 8.87 6.11
N ALA A 84 2.21 9.26 7.33
CA ALA A 84 2.91 10.30 8.07
C ALA A 84 4.38 9.94 8.32
N ARG A 85 4.66 8.72 8.80
CA ARG A 85 6.03 8.24 9.05
C ARG A 85 6.86 8.12 7.78
N LEU A 86 6.26 7.68 6.68
CA LEU A 86 6.94 7.56 5.39
C LEU A 86 7.31 8.94 4.82
N ARG A 87 6.42 9.93 4.94
CA ARG A 87 6.69 11.32 4.53
C ARG A 87 7.89 11.90 5.28
N GLU A 88 7.96 11.65 6.59
CA GLU A 88 9.09 12.04 7.43
C GLU A 88 10.39 11.30 7.04
N ALA A 89 10.31 9.99 6.81
CA ALA A 89 11.48 9.17 6.51
C ALA A 89 12.09 9.44 5.12
N PHE A 90 11.25 9.71 4.12
CA PHE A 90 11.67 9.86 2.72
C PHE A 90 11.66 11.29 2.19
N ALA A 91 11.23 12.26 3.02
CA ALA A 91 11.12 13.68 2.67
C ALA A 91 10.34 13.96 1.37
N VAL A 92 9.29 13.17 1.13
CA VAL A 92 8.44 13.24 -0.06
C VAL A 92 6.96 13.25 0.33
N ASP A 93 6.15 14.02 -0.39
CA ASP A 93 4.70 14.02 -0.20
C ASP A 93 4.07 12.76 -0.81
N ILE A 94 3.81 11.77 0.06
CA ILE A 94 3.21 10.51 -0.34
C ILE A 94 1.69 10.62 -0.19
N PRO A 95 0.89 10.54 -1.27
CA PRO A 95 -0.55 10.65 -1.19
C PRO A 95 -1.17 9.42 -0.51
N LEU A 96 -2.10 9.64 0.43
CA LEU A 96 -2.77 8.58 1.18
C LEU A 96 -3.48 7.57 0.28
N ARG A 97 -3.96 8.01 -0.89
CA ARG A 97 -4.62 7.15 -1.89
C ARG A 97 -3.79 5.91 -2.24
N LEU A 98 -2.45 6.02 -2.30
CA LEU A 98 -1.56 4.90 -2.65
C LEU A 98 -1.73 3.71 -1.70
N MET A 99 -2.02 3.95 -0.42
CA MET A 99 -2.26 2.87 0.55
C MET A 99 -3.53 2.07 0.25
N PHE A 100 -4.46 2.62 -0.53
CA PHE A 100 -5.76 2.00 -0.85
C PHE A 100 -5.79 1.33 -2.22
N GLU A 101 -4.71 1.40 -3.01
CA GLU A 101 -4.62 0.81 -4.36
C GLU A 101 -4.04 -0.62 -4.34
N ASP A 102 -4.27 -1.35 -3.24
CA ASP A 102 -3.71 -2.69 -2.97
C ASP A 102 -2.18 -2.72 -3.14
N VAL A 103 -1.51 -1.82 -2.43
CA VAL A 103 -0.07 -1.65 -2.51
C VAL A 103 0.64 -2.68 -1.64
N THR A 104 1.63 -3.34 -2.22
CA THR A 104 2.62 -4.14 -1.51
C THR A 104 3.82 -3.26 -1.13
N VAL A 105 4.73 -3.76 -0.30
CA VAL A 105 5.96 -3.05 0.04
C VAL A 105 6.78 -2.73 -1.21
N ALA A 106 6.92 -3.68 -2.15
CA ALA A 106 7.62 -3.45 -3.42
C ALA A 106 6.99 -2.33 -4.25
N ARG A 107 5.66 -2.37 -4.44
CA ARG A 107 4.94 -1.35 -5.23
C ARG A 107 5.02 0.03 -4.58
N LEU A 108 5.02 0.09 -3.25
CA LEU A 108 5.15 1.34 -2.51
C LEU A 108 6.58 1.90 -2.63
N ALA A 109 7.60 1.05 -2.62
CA ALA A 109 8.98 1.45 -2.83
C ALA A 109 9.17 2.10 -4.21
N GLU A 110 8.69 1.44 -5.27
CA GLU A 110 8.74 1.98 -6.65
C GLU A 110 8.02 3.34 -6.77
N ALA A 111 6.87 3.48 -6.12
CA ALA A 111 6.13 4.74 -6.10
C ALA A 111 6.89 5.86 -5.39
N ILE A 112 7.52 5.57 -4.24
CA ILE A 112 8.33 6.55 -3.49
C ILE A 112 9.55 6.97 -4.30
N GLU A 113 10.25 6.01 -4.93
CA GLU A 113 11.41 6.30 -5.77
C GLU A 113 11.01 7.17 -6.98
N THR A 114 9.87 6.88 -7.61
CA THR A 114 9.33 7.70 -8.70
C THR A 114 9.02 9.13 -8.24
N LEU A 115 8.40 9.28 -7.06
CA LEU A 115 8.09 10.60 -6.50
C LEU A 115 9.38 11.37 -6.13
N GLN A 116 10.40 10.70 -5.59
CA GLN A 116 11.71 11.29 -5.32
C GLN A 116 12.39 11.75 -6.60
N TRP A 117 12.34 10.94 -7.66
CA TRP A 117 12.86 11.31 -8.97
C TRP A 117 12.16 12.53 -9.55
N MET A 118 10.82 12.57 -9.48
CA MET A 118 10.02 13.72 -9.92
C MET A 118 10.33 14.98 -9.11
N ALA A 119 10.53 14.86 -7.80
CA ALA A 119 10.89 15.99 -6.93
C ALA A 119 12.30 16.52 -7.21
N CYS A 120 13.22 15.64 -7.61
CA CYS A 120 14.58 16.01 -8.03
C CYS A 120 14.69 16.41 -9.49
N ARG A 121 13.59 16.40 -10.28
CA ARG A 121 13.65 16.73 -11.71
C ARG A 121 14.24 18.15 -11.84
N PRO A 122 15.43 18.29 -12.47
CA PRO A 122 15.95 19.62 -12.74
C PRO A 122 14.91 20.31 -13.61
N SER A 123 14.53 21.53 -13.23
CA SER A 123 13.65 22.40 -14.00
C SER A 123 14.14 22.43 -15.45
N GLU A 124 13.50 21.65 -16.32
CA GLU A 124 13.66 21.82 -17.75
C GLU A 124 13.10 23.20 -18.05
N ALA A 125 14.02 24.09 -18.40
CA ALA A 125 13.80 25.42 -18.90
C ALA A 125 12.46 25.52 -19.65
N VAL A 126 11.60 26.41 -19.17
CA VAL A 126 10.67 27.12 -20.04
C VAL A 126 11.55 27.86 -21.05
N ALA A 127 11.89 27.18 -22.15
CA ALA A 127 12.32 27.83 -23.37
C ALA A 127 11.09 28.54 -23.91
N ASP A 128 10.88 29.76 -23.45
CA ASP A 128 9.98 30.73 -24.06
C ASP A 128 10.58 31.14 -25.41
N PRO A 129 10.02 30.73 -26.57
CA PRO A 129 10.53 31.13 -27.86
C PRO A 129 9.85 32.43 -28.29
N ALA A 130 9.92 33.49 -27.47
CA ALA A 130 9.31 34.77 -27.82
C ALA A 130 10.04 35.99 -27.24
N THR A 131 11.38 36.01 -27.28
CA THR A 131 12.10 37.29 -27.19
C THR A 131 13.36 37.26 -28.06
N SER A 132 13.17 37.38 -29.37
CA SER A 132 14.17 37.95 -30.27
C SER A 132 13.54 38.33 -31.60
N GLU A 133 13.02 39.56 -31.68
CA GLU A 133 13.28 40.33 -32.90
C GLU A 133 13.66 41.76 -32.53
N LYS A 134 14.98 41.89 -32.37
CA LYS A 134 15.84 43.05 -32.49
C LYS A 134 15.19 44.33 -33.04
N VAL A 135 15.18 45.32 -32.15
CA VAL A 135 15.69 46.66 -32.43
C VAL A 135 17.00 46.57 -33.25
N ARG A 136 16.95 46.99 -34.51
CA ARG A 136 18.06 47.53 -35.33
C ARG A 136 17.46 48.68 -36.14
N SER A 137 17.44 49.90 -35.61
CA SER A 137 18.38 50.97 -35.98
C SER A 137 18.75 51.00 -37.47
N ARG A 138 18.01 51.79 -38.27
CA ARG A 138 18.49 53.01 -38.96
C ARG A 138 17.38 53.62 -39.82
#